data_AF-M0KC79-F1
#
_entry.id   AF-M0KC79-F1
#
_cell.length_a   1.000
_cell.length_b   1.000
_cell.length_c   1.000
_cell.angle_alpha   90.00
_cell.angle_beta   90.00
_cell.angle_gamma   90.00
#
_symmetry.space_group_name_H-M   'P 1'
#
loop_
_entity.id
_entity.type
_entity.pdbx_description
1 polymer ?
#
loop_
_entity_poly.entity_id
_entity_poly.type
_entity_poly.pdbx_seq_one_letter_code
_entity_poly.pdbx_strand_id
1 'polypeptide(L)'
;MDETSDDNSITLELTRNEAMVMLEWLERMDKPEDRENLEPFEAAVLSVRADVECILEASHSDIFAPGYEDKLENAIDDVRYNRSGDA
;
A
#
# COMPACT_ATOMS: atom_id res chain seq x y z
N MET A 1 -3.67 -29.37 -15.49
CA MET A 1 -4.60 -28.23 -15.48
C MET A 1 -3.74 -27.03 -15.17
N ASP A 2 -3.86 -26.02 -16.01
CA ASP A 2 -2.95 -24.88 -16.24
C ASP A 2 -2.15 -24.43 -15.02
N GLU A 3 -0.83 -24.60 -15.13
CA GLU A 3 0.12 -23.66 -14.55
C GLU A 3 0.08 -22.40 -15.44
N THR A 4 -0.84 -21.48 -15.16
CA THR A 4 -0.54 -20.08 -15.46
C THR A 4 0.52 -19.68 -14.44
N SER A 5 1.79 -19.96 -14.73
CA SER A 5 2.86 -19.26 -14.02
C SER A 5 2.61 -17.78 -14.29
N ASP A 6 2.47 -17.00 -13.22
CA ASP A 6 2.45 -15.54 -13.25
C ASP A 6 3.83 -15.02 -13.69
N ASP A 7 4.23 -15.30 -14.93
CA ASP A 7 5.49 -14.84 -15.54
C ASP A 7 5.58 -13.30 -15.63
N ASN A 8 4.53 -12.59 -15.22
CA ASN A 8 4.44 -11.13 -15.14
C ASN A 8 4.14 -10.61 -13.72
N SER A 9 4.33 -11.41 -12.67
CA SER A 9 4.21 -10.92 -11.29
C SER A 9 5.39 -10.00 -10.91
N ILE A 10 5.12 -8.96 -10.13
CA ILE A 10 6.14 -8.07 -9.57
C ILE A 10 6.14 -8.26 -8.05
N THR A 11 7.32 -8.52 -7.48
CA THR A 11 7.50 -8.53 -6.02
C THR A 11 7.97 -7.14 -5.57
N LEU A 12 7.29 -6.59 -4.56
CA LEU A 12 7.68 -5.34 -3.92
C LEU A 12 8.16 -5.63 -2.50
N GLU A 13 9.46 -5.46 -2.26
CA GLU A 13 10.04 -5.55 -0.92
C GLU A 13 9.99 -4.17 -0.27
N LEU A 14 9.31 -4.06 0.87
CA LEU A 14 9.16 -2.82 1.62
C LEU A 14 9.75 -2.99 3.02
N THR A 15 10.51 -1.99 3.46
CA THR A 15 10.77 -1.81 4.88
C THR A 15 9.46 -1.49 5.61
N ARG A 16 9.44 -1.67 6.93
CA ARG A 16 8.27 -1.33 7.76
C ARG A 16 7.83 0.13 7.53
N ASN A 17 8.77 1.07 7.46
CA ASN A 17 8.45 2.48 7.28
C ASN A 17 7.88 2.76 5.88
N GLU A 18 8.41 2.14 4.84
CA GLU A 18 7.87 2.27 3.48
C GLU A 18 6.47 1.65 3.38
N ALA A 19 6.22 0.52 4.03
CA ALA A 19 4.89 -0.11 4.10
C ALA A 19 3.87 0.80 4.80
N MET A 20 4.26 1.43 5.92
CA MET A 20 3.41 2.40 6.62
C MET A 20 3.09 3.63 5.75
N VAL A 21 4.10 4.19 5.10
CA VAL A 21 3.91 5.36 4.22
C VAL A 21 3.08 4.99 2.98
N MET A 22 3.27 3.80 2.42
CA MET A 22 2.47 3.31 1.30
C MET A 22 1.00 3.16 1.69
N LEU A 23 0.71 2.55 2.85
CA LEU A 23 -0.66 2.40 3.32
C LEU A 23 -1.34 3.77 3.50
N GLU A 24 -0.67 4.69 4.18
CA GLU A 24 -1.16 6.05 4.38
C GLU A 24 -1.41 6.79 3.05
N TRP A 25 -0.52 6.59 2.06
CA TRP A 25 -0.68 7.16 0.73
C TRP A 25 -1.89 6.57 -0.01
N LEU A 26 -2.09 5.25 0.08
CA LEU A 26 -3.26 4.57 -0.50
C LEU A 26 -4.55 5.09 0.13
N GLU A 27 -4.61 5.23 1.46
CA GLU A 27 -5.78 5.75 2.17
C GLU A 27 -6.17 7.17 1.74
N ARG A 28 -5.18 8.01 1.45
CA ARG A 28 -5.37 9.39 0.98
C ARG A 28 -5.76 9.53 -0.49
N MET A 29 -5.69 8.46 -1.27
CA MET A 29 -6.18 8.51 -2.65
C MET A 29 -7.68 8.76 -2.69
N ASP A 30 -8.11 9.61 -3.62
CA ASP A 30 -9.52 9.83 -3.89
C ASP A 30 -10.21 8.50 -4.22
N LYS A 31 -11.27 8.21 -3.47
CA LYS A 31 -12.12 7.04 -3.67
C LYS A 31 -13.33 7.49 -4.49
N PRO A 32 -13.72 6.75 -5.55
CA PRO A 32 -14.94 7.06 -6.28
C PRO A 32 -16.15 7.06 -5.35
N GLU A 33 -17.03 8.05 -5.50
CA GLU A 33 -18.25 8.19 -4.71
C GLU A 33 -19.26 7.09 -5.04
N ASP A 34 -19.41 6.76 -6.34
CA ASP A 34 -20.28 5.69 -6.83
C ASP A 34 -19.45 4.44 -7.15
N ARG A 35 -19.35 3.54 -6.17
CA ARG A 35 -18.61 2.28 -6.32
C ARG A 35 -19.39 1.21 -7.09
N GLU A 36 -20.70 1.35 -7.23
CA GLU A 36 -21.56 0.32 -7.82
C GLU A 36 -21.62 0.43 -9.36
N ASN A 37 -21.36 1.63 -9.91
CA ASN A 37 -21.43 1.90 -11.35
C ASN A 37 -20.07 2.24 -11.98
N LEU A 38 -18.98 1.71 -11.44
CA LEU A 38 -17.64 1.94 -11.97
C LEU A 38 -17.45 1.26 -13.32
N GLU A 39 -16.73 1.94 -14.22
CA GLU A 39 -16.29 1.31 -15.46
C GLU A 39 -15.33 0.14 -15.13
N PRO A 40 -15.29 -0.92 -15.97
CA PRO A 40 -14.54 -2.14 -15.65
C PRO A 40 -13.07 -1.90 -15.28
N PHE A 41 -12.42 -0.91 -15.90
CA PHE A 41 -11.04 -0.54 -15.59
C PHE A 41 -10.91 0.05 -14.18
N GLU A 42 -11.81 0.96 -13.79
CA GLU A 42 -11.78 1.61 -12.48
C GLU A 42 -12.09 0.61 -11.37
N ALA A 43 -13.06 -0.28 -11.60
CA ALA A 43 -13.37 -1.38 -10.69
C ALA A 43 -12.17 -2.31 -10.48
N ALA A 44 -11.44 -2.65 -11.55
CA ALA A 44 -10.23 -3.48 -11.46
C ALA A 44 -9.11 -2.78 -10.66
N VAL A 45 -8.86 -1.49 -10.92
CA VAL A 45 -7.87 -0.70 -10.16
C VAL A 45 -8.23 -0.64 -8.67
N LEU A 46 -9.50 -0.42 -8.34
CA LEU A 46 -9.96 -0.41 -6.94
C LEU A 46 -9.80 -1.78 -6.27
N SER A 47 -10.04 -2.88 -6.99
CA SER A 47 -9.84 -4.23 -6.45
C SER A 47 -8.38 -4.45 -6.09
N VAL A 48 -7.45 -4.14 -7.00
CA VAL A 48 -6.00 -4.28 -6.74
C VAL A 48 -5.57 -3.39 -5.56
N ARG A 49 -6.07 -2.16 -5.50
CA ARG A 49 -5.83 -1.26 -4.37
C ARG A 49 -6.30 -1.88 -3.05
N ALA A 50 -7.51 -2.44 -3.00
CA ALA A 50 -8.06 -3.06 -1.81
C ALA A 50 -7.24 -4.29 -1.36
N ASP A 51 -6.76 -5.09 -2.32
CA ASP A 51 -5.88 -6.24 -2.04
C ASP A 51 -4.57 -5.78 -1.41
N VAL A 52 -3.94 -4.73 -1.95
CA VAL A 52 -2.71 -4.16 -1.38
C VAL A 52 -2.94 -3.58 0.01
N GLU A 53 -4.03 -2.84 0.23
CA GLU A 53 -4.42 -2.32 1.55
C GLU A 53 -4.55 -3.47 2.56
N CYS A 54 -5.29 -4.53 2.20
CA CYS A 54 -5.49 -5.69 3.06
C CYS A 54 -4.17 -6.40 3.43
N ILE A 55 -3.24 -6.55 2.47
CA ILE A 55 -1.93 -7.15 2.71
C ILE A 55 -1.09 -6.31 3.66
N LEU A 56 -1.09 -4.98 3.48
CA LEU A 56 -0.33 -4.04 4.31
C LEU A 56 -0.90 -3.98 5.73
N GLU A 57 -2.23 -3.86 5.89
CA GLU A 57 -2.90 -3.85 7.20
C GLU A 57 -2.66 -5.15 7.98
N ALA A 58 -2.75 -6.31 7.31
CA ALA A 58 -2.48 -7.60 7.93
C ALA A 58 -1.02 -7.74 8.40
N SER A 59 -0.09 -7.18 7.64
CA SER A 59 1.35 -7.23 7.93
C SER A 59 1.78 -6.21 9.00
N HIS A 60 0.98 -5.15 9.20
CA HIS A 60 1.29 -4.00 10.05
C HIS A 60 0.14 -3.61 10.98
N SER A 61 -0.38 -4.56 11.77
CA SER A 61 -1.46 -4.28 12.74
C SER A 61 -1.16 -3.17 13.77
N ASP A 62 0.11 -2.76 13.92
CA ASP A 62 0.54 -1.69 14.83
C ASP A 62 0.11 -0.29 14.38
N ILE A 63 -0.41 -0.15 13.15
CA ILE A 63 -1.06 1.09 12.67
C ILE A 63 -2.32 1.44 13.46
N PHE A 64 -3.00 0.45 14.03
CA PHE A 64 -4.20 0.66 14.84
C PHE A 64 -3.87 0.93 16.32
N ALA A 65 -2.58 1.00 16.67
CA ALA A 65 -2.14 1.24 18.05
C ALA A 65 -2.09 2.74 18.38
N PRO A 66 -2.30 3.12 19.65
CA PRO A 66 -2.04 4.49 20.12
C PRO A 66 -0.61 4.94 19.78
N GLY A 67 -0.46 6.20 19.36
CA GLY A 67 0.83 6.76 18.94
C GLY A 67 1.23 6.43 17.50
N TYR A 68 0.29 5.96 16.67
CA TYR A 68 0.55 5.75 15.24
C TYR A 68 0.98 7.03 14.52
N GLU A 69 0.37 8.18 14.82
CA GLU A 69 0.72 9.46 14.18
C GLU A 69 2.20 9.80 14.33
N ASP A 70 2.75 9.70 15.54
CA ASP A 70 4.18 9.93 15.79
C ASP A 70 5.06 8.91 15.03
N LYS A 71 4.64 7.64 14.96
CA LYS A 71 5.37 6.61 14.20
C LYS A 71 5.33 6.88 12.70
N LEU A 72 4.18 7.34 12.19
CA LEU A 72 3.99 7.69 10.79
C LEU A 72 4.84 8.91 10.42
N GLU A 73 4.91 9.93 11.27
CA GLU A 73 5.78 11.10 11.06
C GLU A 73 7.26 10.67 10.95
N ASN A 74 7.73 9.86 11.89
CA ASN A 74 9.09 9.30 11.84
C ASN A 74 9.32 8.44 10.58
N ALA A 75 8.35 7.62 10.19
CA ALA A 75 8.44 6.80 8.98
C ALA A 75 8.50 7.66 7.71
N ILE A 76 7.71 8.74 7.64
CA ILE A 76 7.74 9.71 6.54
C ILE A 76 9.12 10.37 6.44
N ASP A 77 9.68 10.80 7.56
CA ASP A 77 11.02 11.40 7.60
C ASP A 77 12.08 10.39 7.17
N ASP A 78 12.06 9.17 7.70
CA ASP A 78 12.99 8.12 7.29
C ASP A 78 12.92 7.83 5.80
N VAL A 79 11.72 7.69 5.21
CA VAL A 79 11.55 7.45 3.76
C VAL A 79 12.03 8.65 2.93
N ARG A 80 11.85 9.88 3.42
CA ARG A 80 12.32 11.10 2.73
C ARG A 80 13.84 11.23 2.76
N TYR A 81 14.47 10.97 3.91
CA TYR A 81 15.88 11.25 4.15
C TYR A 81 16.80 10.06 3.85
N ASN A 82 16.33 8.81 3.96
CA ASN A 82 17.10 7.61 3.62
C ASN A 82 17.01 7.22 2.14
N ARG A 83 16.48 8.08 1.26
CA ARG A 83 16.48 7.87 -0.19
C ARG A 83 17.88 7.96 -0.85
N SER A 84 18.94 7.97 -0.04
CA SER A 84 20.35 8.08 -0.46
C SER A 84 21.15 6.98 0.23
N GLY A 85 21.19 5.79 -0.37
CA GLY A 85 21.88 4.66 0.24
C GLY A 85 22.04 3.42 -0.62
N ASP A 86 22.06 3.54 -1.96
CA ASP A 86 22.91 2.71 -2.81
C ASP A 86 23.09 3.42 -4.17
N ALA A 87 24.36 3.66 -4.49
CA ALA A 87 24.88 4.16 -5.76
C ALA A 87 25.66 3.04 -6.44
#